data_AF-A0AA96Y752-F1
#
_entry.id   AF-A0AA96Y752-F1
#
_cell.length_a   1.000
_cell.length_b   1.000
_cell.length_c   1.000
_cell.angle_alpha   90.00
_cell.angle_beta   90.00
_cell.angle_gamma   90.00
#
_symmetry.space_group_name_H-M   'P 1'
#
loop_
_entity.id
_entity.type
_entity.pdbx_description
1 polymer ?
#
loop_
_entity_poly.entity_id
_entity_poly.type
_entity_poly.pdbx_seq_one_letter_code
_entity_poly.pdbx_strand_id
1 'polypeptide(L)' 'MGKAGRVLKRILEKYDITQYSLAAALNIERTNVYRWVHEQRDPTSETVVEIVRALRGLSPEAAEEFVQQYLGNVAQGKED' A
#
# COMPACT_ATOMS: atom_id res chain seq x y z
N MET A 1 8.72 -6.90 9.81
CA MET A 1 8.55 -6.28 8.48
C MET A 1 7.42 -6.98 7.76
N GLY A 2 6.20 -6.47 7.86
CA GLY A 2 5.09 -7.05 7.12
C GLY A 2 5.16 -6.69 5.64
N LYS A 3 4.67 -7.63 4.82
CA LYS A 3 4.68 -7.55 3.37
C LYS A 3 3.96 -6.29 2.85
N ALA A 4 2.92 -5.85 3.54
CA ALA A 4 2.09 -4.72 3.14
C ALA A 4 2.89 -3.41 3.07
N GLY A 5 3.68 -3.09 4.11
CA GLY A 5 4.48 -1.87 4.15
C GLY A 5 5.54 -1.81 3.04
N ARG A 6 6.22 -2.94 2.77
CA ARG A 6 7.23 -3.03 1.70
C ARG A 6 6.64 -2.86 0.31
N VAL A 7 5.54 -3.56 0.03
CA VAL A 7 4.84 -3.44 -1.26
C VAL A 7 4.32 -2.02 -1.43
N LEU A 8 3.70 -1.44 -0.39
CA LEU A 8 3.20 -0.08 -0.42
C LEU A 8 4.30 0.92 -0.76
N LYS A 9 5.46 0.84 -0.10
CA LYS A 9 6.60 1.71 -0.38
C LYS A 9 7.00 1.67 -1.86
N ARG A 10 7.16 0.45 -2.42
CA ARG A 10 7.54 0.27 -3.83
C ARG A 10 6.51 0.87 -4.78
N ILE A 11 5.21 0.68 -4.50
CA ILE A 11 4.13 1.24 -5.30
C ILE A 11 4.13 2.77 -5.25
N LEU A 12 4.28 3.36 -4.06
CA LEU A 12 4.35 4.82 -3.93
C LEU A 12 5.52 5.42 -4.72
N GLU A 13 6.70 4.81 -4.63
CA GLU A 13 7.90 5.25 -5.36
C GLU A 13 7.75 5.08 -6.89
N LYS A 14 7.21 3.94 -7.34
CA LYS A 14 7.10 3.64 -8.78
C LYS A 14 6.09 4.53 -9.51
N TYR A 15 4.98 4.86 -8.85
CA TYR A 15 3.88 5.63 -9.45
C TYR A 15 3.91 7.12 -9.04
N ASP A 16 5.00 7.58 -8.43
CA ASP A 16 5.18 8.96 -7.93
C ASP A 16 4.03 9.43 -7.00
N ILE A 17 3.48 8.50 -6.22
CA ILE A 17 2.40 8.78 -5.28
C ILE A 17 3.02 9.15 -3.94
N THR A 18 2.83 10.40 -3.52
CA THR A 18 3.35 10.85 -2.23
C THR A 18 2.61 10.20 -1.05
N GLN A 19 3.30 10.07 0.09
CA GLN A 19 2.63 9.66 1.34
C GLN A 19 1.51 10.63 1.74
N TYR A 20 1.61 11.91 1.35
CA TYR A 20 0.59 12.92 1.63
C TYR A 20 -0.68 12.68 0.81
N SER A 21 -0.56 12.43 -0.50
CA SER A 21 -1.71 12.15 -1.37
C SER A 21 -2.43 10.86 -0.96
N LEU A 22 -1.71 9.80 -0.58
CA LEU A 22 -2.33 8.60 -0.05
C LEU A 22 -3.05 8.86 1.28
N ALA A 23 -2.42 9.60 2.20
CA ALA A 23 -3.04 9.94 3.49
C ALA A 23 -4.32 10.78 3.32
N ALA A 24 -4.30 11.73 2.39
CA ALA A 24 -5.46 12.54 2.03
C ALA A 24 -6.60 11.69 1.46
N ALA A 25 -6.29 10.76 0.54
CA ALA A 25 -7.28 9.84 -0.03
C ALA A 25 -7.88 8.87 1.01
N LEU A 26 -7.11 8.51 2.04
CA LEU A 26 -7.56 7.66 3.15
C LEU A 26 -8.25 8.45 4.29
N ASN A 27 -8.23 9.79 4.23
CA ASN A 27 -8.69 10.67 5.31
C ASN A 27 -8.04 10.36 6.68
N ILE A 28 -6.72 10.19 6.68
CA ILE A 28 -5.91 9.93 7.90
C ILE A 28 -4.68 10.84 7.95
N GLU A 29 -4.00 10.88 9.10
CA GLU A 29 -2.73 11.58 9.21
C GLU A 29 -1.61 10.89 8.40
N ARG A 30 -0.78 11.69 7.72
CA ARG A 30 0.41 11.23 6.99
C ARG A 30 1.35 10.36 7.85
N THR A 31 1.42 10.62 9.16
CA THR A 31 2.24 9.84 10.11
C THR A 31 1.89 8.35 10.10
N ASN A 32 0.62 7.98 9.84
CA ASN A 32 0.24 6.58 9.70
C ASN A 32 0.89 5.94 8.48
N VAL A 33 0.79 6.61 7.32
CA VAL A 33 1.42 6.16 6.07
C VAL A 33 2.95 6.07 6.22
N TYR A 34 3.55 7.07 6.87
CA TYR A 34 4.97 7.07 7.19
C TYR A 34 5.38 5.82 7.98
N ARG A 35 4.63 5.46 9.03
CA ARG A 35 4.91 4.27 9.84
C ARG A 35 4.81 2.97 9.05
N TRP A 36 3.90 2.90 8.07
CA TRP A 36 3.75 1.72 7.20
C TRP A 36 4.94 1.56 6.24
N VAL A 37 5.32 2.63 5.54
CA VAL A 37 6.39 2.56 4.53
C VAL A 37 7.80 2.55 5.12
N HIS A 38 7.96 2.95 6.39
CA HIS A 38 9.19 2.81 7.17
C HIS A 38 9.17 1.62 8.13
N GLU A 39 8.19 0.71 7.96
CA GLU A 39 8.17 -0.59 8.62
C GLU A 39 8.12 -0.51 10.16
N GLN A 40 7.62 0.60 10.70
CA GLN A 40 7.43 0.81 12.13
C GLN A 40 6.15 0.14 12.64
N ARG A 41 5.15 0.00 11.77
CA ARG A 41 3.88 -0.68 12.04
C ARG A 41 3.29 -1.14 10.72
N ASP A 42 2.66 -2.31 10.70
CA ASP A 42 1.90 -2.74 9.53
C ASP A 42 0.46 -2.17 9.53
N PRO A 43 -0.10 -1.85 8.36
CA PRO A 43 -1.53 -1.59 8.24
C PRO A 43 -2.33 -2.84 8.63
N THR A 44 -3.52 -2.67 9.19
CA THR A 44 -4.42 -3.81 9.47
C THR A 44 -4.97 -4.37 8.17
N SER A 45 -5.51 -5.60 8.19
CA SER A 45 -6.16 -6.20 7.02
C SER A 45 -7.27 -5.33 6.44
N GLU A 46 -8.05 -4.64 7.29
CA GLU A 46 -9.07 -3.69 6.86
C GLU A 46 -8.44 -2.46 6.20
N THR A 47 -7.39 -1.90 6.80
CA THR A 47 -6.67 -0.76 6.20
C THR A 47 -6.05 -1.11 4.85
N VAL A 48 -5.62 -2.35 4.63
CA VAL A 48 -5.12 -2.78 3.32
C VAL A 48 -6.20 -2.68 2.24
N VAL A 49 -7.46 -3.03 2.55
CA VAL A 49 -8.59 -2.87 1.63
C VAL A 49 -8.81 -1.41 1.28
N GLU A 50 -8.73 -0.52 2.27
CA GLU A 50 -8.86 0.93 2.05
C GLU A 50 -7.69 1.51 1.26
N ILE A 51 -6.46 1.02 1.49
CA ILE A 51 -5.28 1.39 0.68
C ILE A 51 -5.52 1.06 -0.79
N VAL A 52 -6.05 -0.12 -1.12
CA VAL A 52 -6.36 -0.50 -2.51
C VAL A 52 -7.40 0.44 -3.12
N ARG A 53 -8.45 0.79 -2.37
CA ARG A 53 -9.48 1.74 -2.82
C ARG A 53 -8.91 3.14 -3.07
N ALA A 54 -8.10 3.64 -2.13
CA ALA A 54 -7.44 4.93 -2.23
C ALA A 54 -6.46 4.98 -3.41
N LEU A 55 -5.62 3.95 -3.56
CA LEU A 55 -4.72 3.82 -4.71
C LEU A 55 -5.50 3.83 -6.01
N ARG A 56 -6.65 3.14 -6.10
CA ARG A 56 -7.43 3.10 -7.35
C ARG A 56 -7.95 4.48 -7.76
N GLY A 57 -8.24 5.35 -6.80
CA GLY A 57 -8.61 6.74 -7.07
C GLY A 57 -7.44 7.63 -7.49
N LEU A 58 -6.21 7.29 -7.10
CA LEU A 58 -4.98 8.03 -7.42
C LEU A 58 -4.32 7.54 -8.72
N SER A 59 -4.22 6.22 -8.90
CA SER A 59 -3.78 5.50 -10.08
C SER A 59 -4.38 4.08 -10.07
N PRO A 60 -5.29 3.76 -11.00
CA PRO A 60 -5.84 2.42 -11.14
C PRO A 60 -4.75 1.33 -11.29
N GLU A 61 -3.67 1.63 -12.00
CA GLU A 61 -2.54 0.74 -12.23
C GLU A 61 -1.76 0.46 -10.94
N ALA A 62 -1.54 1.48 -10.11
CA ALA A 62 -0.89 1.33 -8.81
C ALA A 62 -1.68 0.39 -7.88
N ALA A 63 -3.02 0.48 -7.91
CA ALA A 63 -3.88 -0.40 -7.12
C ALA A 63 -3.83 -1.85 -7.58
N GLU A 64 -3.88 -2.09 -8.90
CA GLU A 64 -3.79 -3.43 -9.47
C GLU A 64 -2.44 -4.09 -9.13
N GLU A 65 -1.35 -3.35 -9.31
CA GLU A 65 -0.02 -3.88 -9.02
C GLU A 65 0.18 -4.12 -7.52
N PHE A 66 -0.36 -3.24 -6.65
CA PHE A 66 -0.33 -3.46 -5.21
C PHE A 66 -1.02 -4.78 -4.84
N VAL A 67 -2.21 -5.04 -5.39
CA VAL A 67 -2.96 -6.28 -5.15
C VAL A 67 -2.17 -7.50 -5.66
N GLN A 68 -1.59 -7.41 -6.84
CA GLN A 68 -0.78 -8.49 -7.41
C GLN A 68 0.44 -8.81 -6.55
N GLN A 69 1.19 -7.81 -6.10
CA GLN A 69 2.39 -8.05 -5.29
C GLN A 69 2.04 -8.48 -3.85
N TYR A 70 1.00 -7.91 -3.26
CA TYR A 70 0.60 -8.22 -1.89
C TYR A 70 -0.11 -9.57 -1.77
N LEU A 71 -1.15 -9.82 -2.59
CA LEU A 71 -1.96 -11.04 -2.55
C LEU A 71 -1.62 -12.05 -3.64
N GLY A 72 -1.21 -11.60 -4.82
CA GLY A 72 -0.94 -12.49 -5.96
C GLY A 72 0.14 -13.52 -5.67
N ASN A 73 1.25 -13.14 -5.02
CA ASN A 73 2.28 -14.12 -4.63
C ASN A 73 1.74 -15.17 -3.64
N VAL A 74 0.84 -14.78 -2.72
CA VAL A 74 0.21 -15.70 -1.75
C VAL A 74 -0.72 -16.67 -2.46
N ALA A 75 -1.57 -16.17 -3.36
CA ALA A 75 -2.52 -16.98 -4.13
C ALA A 75 -1.81 -17.92 -5.14
N GLN A 76 -0.62 -17.54 -5.61
CA GLN A 76 0.18 -18.30 -6.56
C GLN A 76 1.18 -19.26 -5.88
N GLY A 77 1.20 -19.34 -4.55
CA GLY A 77 2.13 -20.20 -3.81
C GLY A 77 3.60 -19.83 -4.00
N LYS A 78 3.90 -18.56 -4.34
CA LYS A 78 5.26 -18.05 -4.47
C LYS A 78 5.61 -17.34 -3.15
N GLU A 79 6.57 -17.91 -2.43
CA GLU A 79 7.13 -17.28 -1.22
C GLU A 79 8.04 -16.09 -1.61
N ASP A 80 8.01 -15.03 -0.80
CA ASP A 80 8.76 -13.77 -0.97
C ASP A 80 10.18 -13.90 -0.42
#